data_AF-A0AA43LCV5-F1
#
_entry.id   AF-A0AA43LCV5-F1
#
_cell.length_a   1.000
_cell.length_b   1.000
_cell.length_c   1.000
_cell.angle_alpha   90.00
_cell.angle_beta   90.00
_cell.angle_gamma   90.00
#
_symmetry.space_group_name_H-M   'P 1'
#
loop_
_entity.id
_entity.type
_entity.pdbx_description
1 polymer ?
#
loop_
_entity_poly.entity_id
_entity_poly.type
_entity_poly.pdbx_seq_one_letter_code
_entity_poly.pdbx_strand_id
1 'polypeptide(L)'
;MVSCAEPERKRRCLLILEVSFNCLKDPLVQERWLKTTNVFSEVMELSNQDLKYLYNTAQLATTLNIGRSTVNKYTRSLEEAGYEFLKDGNNHRTYGEHDIITLRALMELLARGVDYGSAVIDTVARYKPFSRSESVLMVASSGSASDVATLEATFTTKIDELMYAVTQLNGRITEIVDERVRSEVAAATAGISGQVNEVLNEVRTAQQQLSELGSRIDQHGKRKKFLGLF
;
A
#
# COMPACT_ATOMS: atom_id res chain seq x y z
N MET A 1 28.55 -22.25 30.58
CA MET A 1 27.49 -22.59 31.55
C MET A 1 26.34 -21.60 31.36
N VAL A 2 25.12 -22.13 31.08
CA VAL A 2 23.78 -21.47 31.12
C VAL A 2 23.57 -20.32 30.11
N SER A 3 23.03 -20.51 28.90
CA SER A 3 21.63 -20.80 28.47
C SER A 3 20.56 -20.02 29.24
N CYS A 4 19.83 -19.10 28.58
CA CYS A 4 18.42 -18.68 28.81
C CYS A 4 18.19 -17.20 28.45
N ALA A 5 17.48 -16.88 27.35
CA ALA A 5 16.79 -15.58 27.18
C ALA A 5 15.77 -15.46 26.02
N GLU A 6 15.77 -16.31 24.99
CA GLU A 6 14.89 -16.13 23.81
C GLU A 6 13.51 -16.87 23.80
N PRO A 7 13.11 -17.75 24.76
CA PRO A 7 11.77 -18.35 24.71
C PRO A 7 10.68 -17.53 25.42
N GLU A 8 11.01 -16.44 26.13
CA GLU A 8 10.04 -15.78 27.02
C GLU A 8 9.08 -14.79 26.34
N ARG A 9 9.46 -14.12 25.24
CA ARG A 9 8.55 -13.17 24.57
C ARG A 9 7.43 -13.85 23.80
N LYS A 10 7.74 -14.95 23.09
CA LYS A 10 6.72 -15.78 22.42
C LYS A 10 5.80 -16.44 23.43
N ARG A 11 6.34 -16.90 24.57
CA ARG A 11 5.52 -17.43 25.68
C ARG A 11 4.65 -16.35 26.34
N ARG A 12 5.12 -15.10 26.50
CA ARG A 12 4.29 -14.01 27.04
C ARG A 12 3.14 -13.62 26.12
N CYS A 13 3.33 -13.57 24.80
CA CYS A 13 2.23 -13.32 23.87
C CYS A 13 1.23 -14.48 23.81
N LEU A 14 1.69 -15.74 23.86
CA LEU A 14 0.80 -16.90 23.96
C LEU A 14 0.05 -16.92 25.30
N LEU A 15 0.71 -16.60 26.42
CA LEU A 15 0.09 -16.57 27.74
C LEU A 15 -0.97 -15.47 27.87
N ILE A 16 -0.77 -14.29 27.26
CA ILE A 16 -1.79 -13.24 27.25
C ILE A 16 -3.03 -13.69 26.45
N LEU A 17 -2.84 -14.44 25.36
CA LEU A 17 -3.94 -15.02 24.58
C LEU A 17 -4.63 -16.20 25.29
N GLU A 18 -3.89 -17.07 25.98
CA GLU A 18 -4.44 -18.18 26.78
C GLU A 18 -5.21 -17.70 28.01
N VAL A 19 -4.76 -16.63 28.67
CA VAL A 19 -5.46 -16.05 29.83
C VAL A 19 -6.80 -15.42 29.40
N SER A 20 -6.88 -14.80 28.23
CA SER A 20 -8.15 -14.33 27.67
C SER A 20 -9.07 -15.46 27.21
N PHE A 21 -8.52 -16.60 26.78
CA PHE A 21 -9.30 -17.78 26.36
C PHE A 21 -9.97 -18.49 27.56
N ASN A 22 -9.30 -18.55 28.72
CA ASN A 22 -9.84 -19.20 29.93
C ASN A 22 -10.91 -18.38 30.68
N CYS A 23 -11.11 -17.10 30.34
CA CYS A 23 -12.18 -16.27 30.91
C CYS A 23 -13.49 -16.32 30.10
N LEU A 24 -13.50 -16.91 28.91
CA LEU A 24 -14.69 -17.09 28.08
C LEU A 24 -15.31 -18.46 28.35
N LYS A 25 -16.33 -18.51 29.21
CA LYS A 25 -17.07 -19.74 29.55
C LYS A 25 -18.09 -20.18 28.50
N ASP A 26 -18.23 -19.44 27.40
CA ASP A 26 -19.21 -19.74 26.35
C ASP A 26 -18.58 -20.45 25.14
N PRO A 27 -18.93 -21.72 24.87
CA PRO A 27 -18.33 -22.53 23.80
C PRO A 27 -18.61 -21.98 22.39
N LEU A 28 -19.68 -21.21 22.22
CA LEU A 28 -20.04 -20.59 20.92
C LEU A 28 -19.16 -19.39 20.55
N VAL A 29 -18.61 -18.69 21.54
CA VAL A 29 -17.71 -17.56 21.30
C VAL A 29 -16.32 -18.11 20.91
N GLN A 30 -15.93 -19.22 21.52
CA GLN A 30 -14.65 -19.91 21.30
C GLN A 30 -14.47 -20.40 19.85
N GLU A 31 -15.51 -20.98 19.24
CA GLU A 31 -15.47 -21.37 17.81
C GLU A 31 -15.38 -20.18 16.86
N ARG A 32 -15.97 -19.04 17.21
CA ARG A 32 -15.95 -17.83 16.39
C ARG A 32 -14.56 -17.18 16.38
N TRP A 33 -13.86 -17.21 17.52
CA TRP A 33 -12.48 -16.72 17.62
C TRP A 33 -11.48 -17.59 16.83
N LEU A 34 -11.62 -18.92 16.89
CA LEU A 34 -10.78 -19.84 16.10
C LEU A 34 -10.94 -19.66 14.59
N LYS A 35 -12.15 -19.32 14.11
CA LYS A 35 -12.39 -18.99 12.69
C LYS A 35 -11.73 -17.67 12.29
N THR A 36 -11.77 -16.65 13.14
CA THR A 36 -11.11 -15.36 12.86
C THR A 36 -9.58 -15.42 12.95
N THR A 37 -9.00 -16.26 13.80
CA THR A 37 -7.55 -16.45 13.85
C THR A 37 -7.03 -17.28 12.70
N ASN A 38 -7.83 -18.20 12.15
CA ASN A 38 -7.46 -18.95 10.94
C ASN A 38 -7.36 -18.02 9.72
N VAL A 39 -8.31 -17.08 9.58
CA VAL A 39 -8.26 -16.05 8.52
C VAL A 39 -7.06 -15.10 8.72
N PHE A 40 -6.71 -14.76 9.95
CA PHE A 40 -5.56 -13.88 10.22
C PHE A 40 -4.20 -14.56 9.96
N SER A 41 -4.13 -15.88 10.15
CA SER A 41 -2.96 -16.69 9.81
C SER A 41 -2.79 -16.81 8.29
N GLU A 42 -3.89 -17.04 7.58
CA GLU A 42 -3.95 -17.18 6.11
C GLU A 42 -3.63 -15.86 5.38
N VAL A 43 -4.06 -14.71 5.92
CA VAL A 43 -3.74 -13.38 5.37
C VAL A 43 -2.27 -12.99 5.58
N MET A 44 -1.63 -13.46 6.65
CA MET A 44 -0.21 -13.16 6.93
C MET A 44 0.76 -13.99 6.07
N GLU A 45 0.31 -15.13 5.55
CA GLU A 45 1.09 -16.05 4.70
C GLU A 45 1.08 -15.66 3.20
N LEU A 46 0.17 -14.78 2.77
CA LEU A 46 0.04 -14.31 1.37
C LEU A 46 0.91 -13.10 1.00
N SER A 47 1.75 -12.59 1.91
CA SER A 47 2.57 -11.39 1.68
C SER A 47 4.01 -11.66 1.20
N ASN A 48 4.40 -12.91 0.96
CA ASN A 48 5.75 -13.31 0.52
C ASN A 48 5.78 -14.00 -0.86
N GLN A 49 4.87 -13.62 -1.76
CA GLN A 49 5.15 -13.80 -3.18
C GLN A 49 5.44 -12.43 -3.76
N ASP A 50 6.74 -12.14 -3.93
CA ASP A 50 7.20 -11.07 -4.80
C ASP A 50 6.48 -11.26 -6.15
N LEU A 51 5.45 -10.46 -6.41
CA LEU A 51 4.82 -10.38 -7.72
C LEU A 51 5.87 -9.86 -8.69
N LYS A 52 6.67 -10.78 -9.24
CA LYS A 52 7.75 -10.47 -10.17
C LYS A 52 7.11 -10.00 -11.47
N TYR A 53 6.91 -8.69 -11.58
CA TYR A 53 6.33 -8.08 -12.77
C TYR A 53 7.29 -8.31 -13.95
N LEU A 54 6.82 -9.04 -14.95
CA LEU A 54 7.57 -9.28 -16.19
C LEU A 54 7.09 -8.29 -17.24
N TYR A 55 8.04 -7.56 -17.81
CA TYR A 55 7.82 -6.59 -18.86
C TYR A 55 8.04 -7.23 -20.23
N ASN A 56 7.19 -6.89 -21.19
CA ASN A 56 7.44 -7.15 -22.61
C ASN A 56 8.39 -6.08 -23.18
N THR A 57 9.04 -6.37 -24.31
CA THR A 57 9.92 -5.44 -25.06
C THR A 57 9.26 -4.09 -25.32
N ALA A 58 7.95 -4.07 -25.64
CA ALA A 58 7.22 -2.82 -25.87
C ALA A 58 7.08 -1.98 -24.59
N GLN A 59 6.82 -2.62 -23.45
CA GLN A 59 6.72 -1.94 -22.16
C GLN A 59 8.09 -1.47 -21.69
N LEU A 60 9.12 -2.31 -21.84
CA LEU A 60 10.50 -1.99 -21.51
C LEU A 60 11.00 -0.74 -22.26
N ALA A 61 10.69 -0.65 -23.56
CA ALA A 61 11.01 0.51 -24.39
C ALA A 61 10.40 1.81 -23.83
N THR A 62 9.14 1.75 -23.38
CA THR A 62 8.47 2.88 -22.73
C THR A 62 9.10 3.22 -21.38
N THR A 63 9.42 2.21 -20.55
CA THR A 63 10.01 2.38 -19.22
C THR A 63 11.41 3.00 -19.26
N LEU A 64 12.20 2.66 -20.29
CA LEU A 64 13.56 3.16 -20.49
C LEU A 64 13.62 4.37 -21.44
N ASN A 65 12.49 4.79 -22.01
CA ASN A 65 12.39 5.85 -23.00
C ASN A 65 13.35 5.67 -24.20
N ILE A 66 13.45 4.44 -24.72
CA ILE A 66 14.30 4.08 -25.86
C ILE A 66 13.50 3.37 -26.95
N GLY A 67 13.98 3.46 -28.20
CA GLY A 67 13.35 2.76 -29.31
C GLY A 67 13.44 1.24 -29.18
N ARG A 68 12.39 0.53 -29.61
CA ARG A 68 12.34 -0.96 -29.62
C ARG A 68 13.55 -1.60 -30.33
N SER A 69 14.05 -0.96 -31.39
CA SER A 69 15.25 -1.39 -32.11
C SER A 69 16.51 -1.31 -31.25
N THR A 70 16.61 -0.29 -30.38
CA THR A 70 17.75 -0.07 -29.49
C THR A 70 17.74 -1.08 -28.34
N VAL A 71 16.57 -1.36 -27.78
CA VAL A 71 16.39 -2.44 -26.80
C VAL A 71 16.90 -3.76 -27.37
N ASN A 72 16.43 -4.16 -28.56
CA ASN A 72 16.82 -5.40 -29.20
C ASN A 72 18.32 -5.47 -29.53
N LYS A 73 18.94 -4.33 -29.86
CA LYS A 73 20.39 -4.26 -30.07
C LYS A 73 21.15 -4.52 -28.78
N TYR A 74 20.78 -3.83 -27.69
CA TYR A 74 21.45 -3.97 -26.40
C TYR A 74 21.26 -5.36 -25.81
N THR A 75 20.05 -5.90 -25.85
CA THR A 75 19.78 -7.24 -25.34
C THR A 75 20.55 -8.30 -26.11
N ARG A 76 20.64 -8.20 -27.44
CA ARG A 76 21.46 -9.10 -28.25
C ARG A 76 22.95 -9.02 -27.88
N SER A 77 23.50 -7.81 -27.70
CA SER A 77 24.90 -7.66 -27.30
C SER A 77 25.17 -8.19 -25.89
N LEU A 78 24.21 -8.05 -24.97
CA LEU A 78 24.29 -8.65 -23.63
C LEU A 78 24.20 -10.19 -23.69
N GLU A 79 23.34 -10.75 -24.54
CA GLU A 79 23.26 -12.20 -24.81
C GLU A 79 24.58 -12.74 -25.36
N GLU A 80 25.20 -12.04 -26.32
CA GLU A 80 26.50 -12.40 -26.88
C GLU A 80 27.64 -12.35 -25.85
N ALA A 81 27.53 -11.46 -24.86
CA ALA A 81 28.47 -11.35 -23.74
C ALA A 81 28.19 -12.34 -22.58
N GLY A 82 27.16 -13.18 -22.70
CA GLY A 82 26.85 -14.24 -21.72
C GLY A 82 25.83 -13.86 -20.64
N TYR A 83 24.98 -12.85 -20.89
CA TYR A 83 23.80 -12.55 -20.07
C TYR A 83 22.58 -13.33 -20.57
N GLU A 84 21.87 -14.01 -19.67
CA GLU A 84 20.70 -14.81 -20.03
C GLU A 84 19.41 -14.08 -19.65
N PHE A 85 18.57 -13.76 -20.65
CA PHE A 85 17.23 -13.24 -20.44
C PHE A 85 16.21 -14.38 -20.30
N LEU A 86 15.17 -14.12 -19.51
CA LEU A 86 14.03 -15.02 -19.43
C LEU A 86 13.27 -15.04 -20.76
N LYS A 87 12.85 -16.23 -21.16
CA LYS A 87 11.98 -16.44 -22.31
C LYS A 87 10.68 -17.06 -21.83
N ASP A 88 9.58 -16.54 -22.34
CA ASP A 88 8.24 -17.08 -22.09
C ASP A 88 8.03 -18.41 -22.84
N GLY A 89 6.93 -19.11 -22.56
CA GLY A 89 6.55 -20.36 -23.24
C GLY A 89 6.43 -20.23 -24.76
N ASN A 90 6.23 -19.01 -25.27
CA ASN A 90 6.21 -18.68 -26.69
C ASN A 90 7.58 -18.24 -27.24
N ASN A 91 8.66 -18.47 -26.49
CA ASN A 91 10.04 -18.07 -26.84
C ASN A 91 10.23 -16.54 -27.03
N HIS A 92 9.30 -15.74 -26.51
CA HIS A 92 9.43 -14.28 -26.46
C HIS A 92 10.25 -13.86 -25.24
N ARG A 93 11.12 -12.86 -25.41
CA ARG A 93 11.91 -12.31 -24.29
C ARG A 93 11.03 -11.57 -23.30
N THR A 94 11.16 -11.93 -22.03
CA THR A 94 10.51 -11.26 -20.91
C THR A 94 11.57 -10.68 -19.99
N TYR A 95 11.33 -9.46 -19.53
CA TYR A 95 12.31 -8.70 -18.75
C TYR A 95 11.79 -8.53 -17.32
N GLY A 96 12.62 -8.89 -16.35
CA GLY A 96 12.36 -8.58 -14.94
C GLY A 96 12.90 -7.21 -14.55
N GLU A 97 12.65 -6.81 -13.31
CA GLU A 97 13.17 -5.58 -12.73
C GLU A 97 14.70 -5.51 -12.76
N HIS A 98 15.37 -6.64 -12.52
CA HIS A 98 16.82 -6.74 -12.62
C HIS A 98 17.35 -6.42 -14.03
N ASP A 99 16.66 -6.88 -15.07
CA ASP A 99 17.05 -6.60 -16.47
C ASP A 99 16.92 -5.11 -16.82
N ILE A 100 15.94 -4.43 -16.22
CA ILE A 100 15.77 -2.97 -16.37
C ILE A 100 16.98 -2.25 -15.77
N ILE A 101 17.43 -2.66 -14.58
CA ILE A 101 18.60 -2.08 -13.91
C ILE A 101 19.86 -2.29 -14.75
N THR A 102 20.07 -3.51 -15.26
CA THR A 102 21.20 -3.85 -16.14
C THR A 102 21.23 -2.97 -17.38
N LEU A 103 20.10 -2.80 -18.06
CA LEU A 103 20.02 -1.96 -19.25
C LEU A 103 20.24 -0.47 -18.94
N ARG A 104 19.76 0.02 -17.80
CA ARG A 104 20.03 1.40 -17.35
C ARG A 104 21.52 1.61 -17.10
N ALA A 105 22.17 0.68 -16.43
CA ALA A 105 23.61 0.77 -16.17
C ALA A 105 24.43 0.79 -17.46
N LEU A 106 24.05 -0.01 -18.46
CA LEU A 106 24.69 0.03 -19.79
C LEU A 106 24.53 1.41 -20.43
N MET A 107 23.31 1.97 -20.42
CA MET A 107 23.05 3.30 -20.98
C MET A 107 23.85 4.40 -20.27
N GLU A 108 24.01 4.30 -18.95
CA GLU A 108 24.81 5.24 -18.16
C GLU A 108 26.30 5.19 -18.53
N LEU A 109 26.86 3.99 -18.75
CA LEU A 109 28.24 3.83 -19.22
C LEU A 109 28.44 4.42 -20.62
N LEU A 110 27.47 4.23 -21.53
CA LEU A 110 27.51 4.82 -22.87
C LEU A 110 27.40 6.35 -22.81
N ALA A 111 26.57 6.89 -21.91
CA ALA A 111 26.46 8.33 -21.70
C ALA A 111 27.76 8.94 -21.16
N ARG A 112 28.54 8.16 -20.40
CA ARG A 112 29.87 8.53 -19.90
C ARG A 112 30.97 8.47 -20.97
N GLY A 113 30.66 7.97 -22.17
CA GLY A 113 31.60 7.89 -23.28
C GLY A 113 32.53 6.66 -23.24
N VAL A 114 32.15 5.61 -22.50
CA VAL A 114 32.85 4.32 -22.54
C VAL A 114 32.59 3.64 -23.89
N ASP A 115 33.58 2.92 -24.42
CA ASP A 115 33.42 2.12 -25.63
C ASP A 115 32.29 1.09 -25.46
N TYR A 116 31.52 0.88 -26.53
CA TYR A 116 30.34 0.01 -26.49
C TYR A 116 30.68 -1.44 -26.08
N GLY A 117 31.77 -2.00 -26.61
CA GLY A 117 32.18 -3.37 -26.31
C GLY A 117 32.61 -3.52 -24.84
N SER A 118 33.43 -2.59 -24.35
CA SER A 118 33.86 -2.57 -22.95
C SER A 118 32.69 -2.35 -21.99
N ALA A 119 31.77 -1.44 -22.33
CA ALA A 119 30.60 -1.16 -21.50
C ALA A 119 29.69 -2.38 -21.34
N VAL A 120 29.49 -3.16 -22.41
CA VAL A 120 28.70 -4.40 -22.35
C VAL A 120 29.35 -5.42 -21.42
N ILE A 121 30.66 -5.66 -21.57
CA ILE A 121 31.42 -6.61 -20.73
C ILE A 121 31.36 -6.18 -19.25
N ASP A 122 31.59 -4.90 -18.98
CA ASP A 122 31.55 -4.34 -17.62
C ASP A 122 30.16 -4.47 -17.00
N THR A 123 29.10 -4.25 -17.79
CA THR A 123 27.73 -4.38 -17.33
C THR A 123 27.40 -5.83 -17.01
N VAL A 124 27.76 -6.78 -17.87
CA VAL A 124 27.56 -8.21 -17.59
C VAL A 124 28.37 -8.65 -16.37
N ALA A 125 29.62 -8.22 -16.23
CA ALA A 125 30.44 -8.57 -15.06
C ALA A 125 29.81 -8.11 -13.72
N ARG A 126 29.13 -6.95 -13.73
CA ARG A 126 28.50 -6.37 -12.53
C ARG A 126 27.13 -6.96 -12.23
N TYR A 127 26.35 -7.21 -13.27
CA TYR A 127 24.93 -7.52 -13.15
C TYR A 127 24.59 -8.91 -13.67
N LYS A 128 25.55 -9.80 -13.97
CA LYS A 128 25.20 -11.19 -14.29
C LYS A 128 24.44 -11.77 -13.08
N PRO A 129 23.16 -12.16 -13.24
CA PRO A 129 22.42 -12.75 -12.14
C PRO A 129 23.15 -14.03 -11.78
N PHE A 130 23.76 -14.03 -10.60
CA PHE A 130 24.37 -15.22 -10.06
C PHE A 130 23.23 -16.22 -9.89
N SER A 131 23.21 -17.29 -10.72
CA SER A 131 22.21 -18.34 -10.58
C SER A 131 22.32 -18.85 -9.15
N ARG A 132 21.24 -18.70 -8.38
CA ARG A 132 21.22 -18.99 -6.94
C ARG A 132 21.64 -20.44 -6.62
N SER A 133 21.64 -21.32 -7.63
CA SER A 133 22.16 -22.69 -7.58
C SER A 133 23.67 -22.80 -7.35
N GLU A 134 24.48 -21.80 -7.69
CA GLU A 134 25.94 -21.90 -7.58
C GLU A 134 26.49 -21.25 -6.28
N SER A 135 25.65 -20.47 -5.56
CA SER A 135 26.06 -19.61 -4.45
C SER A 135 26.06 -20.34 -3.12
N VAL A 136 25.44 -21.52 -3.08
CA VAL A 136 25.50 -22.41 -1.93
C VAL A 136 26.86 -23.11 -1.82
N LEU A 137 27.67 -23.15 -2.90
CA LEU A 137 28.94 -23.87 -2.91
C LEU A 137 30.19 -23.01 -2.62
N MET A 138 30.14 -21.68 -2.79
CA MET A 138 31.34 -20.82 -2.69
C MET A 138 31.42 -19.92 -1.45
N VAL A 139 30.39 -19.85 -0.58
CA VAL A 139 30.44 -19.05 0.67
C VAL A 139 30.98 -19.84 1.87
N ALA A 140 31.44 -21.09 1.66
CA ALA A 140 32.09 -21.88 2.71
C ALA A 140 33.60 -21.55 2.89
N SER A 141 34.12 -20.47 2.30
CA SER A 141 35.52 -20.08 2.45
C SER A 141 35.67 -18.66 2.99
N SER A 142 35.87 -18.57 4.30
CA SER A 142 36.64 -17.53 4.99
C SER A 142 36.06 -16.11 5.07
N GLY A 143 34.77 -15.96 5.41
CA GLY A 143 34.26 -14.77 6.10
C GLY A 143 34.02 -15.10 7.57
N SER A 144 34.72 -14.44 8.50
CA SER A 144 34.59 -14.70 9.94
C SER A 144 33.13 -14.60 10.38
N ALA A 145 32.60 -15.65 11.01
CA ALA A 145 31.23 -15.70 11.53
C ALA A 145 30.91 -14.53 12.48
N SER A 146 31.92 -13.83 13.03
CA SER A 146 31.77 -12.60 13.82
C SER A 146 31.28 -11.41 13.01
N ASP A 147 31.70 -11.28 11.76
CA ASP A 147 31.47 -10.06 10.97
C ASP A 147 30.07 -10.06 10.36
N VAL A 148 29.56 -11.25 10.02
CA VAL A 148 28.16 -11.44 9.59
C VAL A 148 27.20 -11.20 10.75
N ALA A 149 27.52 -11.70 11.95
CA ALA A 149 26.67 -11.52 13.14
C ALA A 149 26.63 -10.06 13.62
N THR A 150 27.75 -9.33 13.54
CA THR A 150 27.79 -7.89 13.89
C THR A 150 27.05 -7.05 12.86
N LEU A 151 27.17 -7.38 11.57
CA LEU A 151 26.42 -6.69 10.52
C LEU A 151 24.91 -6.91 10.65
N GLU A 152 24.48 -8.14 10.92
CA GLU A 152 23.08 -8.50 11.15
C GLU A 152 22.50 -7.77 12.37
N ALA A 153 23.29 -7.63 13.45
CA ALA A 153 22.90 -6.83 14.62
C ALA A 153 22.80 -5.32 14.31
N THR A 154 23.71 -4.77 13.50
CA THR A 154 23.61 -3.36 13.08
C THR A 154 22.43 -3.12 12.13
N PHE A 155 22.08 -4.10 11.29
CA PHE A 155 20.96 -3.96 10.37
C PHE A 155 19.62 -4.04 11.09
N THR A 156 19.47 -4.96 12.03
CA THR A 156 18.26 -5.11 12.85
C THR A 156 18.02 -3.87 13.73
N THR A 157 19.05 -3.32 14.36
CA THR A 157 18.93 -2.05 15.12
C THR A 157 18.51 -0.87 14.25
N LYS A 158 19.05 -0.76 13.03
CA LYS A 158 18.64 0.28 12.08
C LYS A 158 17.19 0.10 11.60
N ILE A 159 16.74 -1.14 11.42
CA ILE A 159 15.35 -1.45 11.11
C ILE A 159 14.43 -1.06 12.27
N ASP A 160 14.81 -1.35 13.51
CA ASP A 160 14.03 -0.97 14.70
C ASP A 160 13.91 0.55 14.85
N GLU A 161 15.00 1.29 14.61
CA GLU A 161 14.99 2.76 14.57
C GLU A 161 14.04 3.29 13.48
N LEU A 162 14.05 2.67 12.29
CA LEU A 162 13.15 3.05 11.20
C LEU A 162 11.69 2.72 11.51
N MET A 163 11.40 1.57 12.12
CA MET A 163 10.05 1.24 12.58
C MET A 163 9.54 2.23 13.62
N TYR A 164 10.41 2.67 14.53
CA TYR A 164 10.06 3.69 15.52
C TYR A 164 9.76 5.04 14.85
N ALA A 165 10.57 5.45 13.86
CA ALA A 165 10.32 6.69 13.11
C ALA A 165 9.01 6.64 12.31
N VAL A 166 8.71 5.51 11.66
CA VAL A 166 7.47 5.32 10.88
C VAL A 166 6.25 5.32 11.79
N THR A 167 6.29 4.65 12.95
CA THR A 167 5.17 4.67 13.91
C THR A 167 4.92 6.07 14.47
N GLN A 168 5.98 6.84 14.75
CA GLN A 168 5.86 8.23 15.17
C GLN A 168 5.26 9.14 14.09
N LEU A 169 5.66 8.98 12.83
CA LEU A 169 5.09 9.71 11.70
C LEU A 169 3.60 9.37 11.51
N ASN A 170 3.23 8.09 11.60
CA ASN A 170 1.85 7.66 11.46
C ASN A 170 0.95 8.27 12.56
N GLY A 171 1.44 8.38 13.80
CA GLY A 171 0.74 9.08 14.89
C GLY A 171 0.51 10.56 14.60
N ARG A 172 1.52 11.26 14.08
CA ARG A 172 1.37 12.67 13.66
C ARG A 172 0.38 12.83 12.51
N ILE A 173 0.37 11.90 11.56
CA ILE A 173 -0.60 11.92 10.45
C ILE A 173 -2.02 11.75 11.01
N THR A 174 -2.25 10.80 11.91
CA THR A 174 -3.58 10.61 12.52
C THR A 174 -4.05 11.84 13.27
N GLU A 175 -3.18 12.50 14.03
CA GLU A 175 -3.53 13.75 14.74
C GLU A 175 -3.90 14.88 13.78
N ILE A 176 -3.15 15.06 12.68
CA ILE A 176 -3.42 16.12 11.70
C ILE A 176 -4.72 15.84 10.94
N VAL A 177 -4.96 14.57 10.59
CA VAL A 177 -6.18 14.16 9.89
C VAL A 177 -7.39 14.37 10.81
N ASP A 178 -7.30 13.97 12.08
CA ASP A 178 -8.38 14.16 13.06
C ASP A 178 -8.70 15.65 13.26
N GLU A 179 -7.69 16.51 13.37
CA GLU A 179 -7.89 17.96 13.53
C GLU A 179 -8.53 18.60 12.29
N ARG A 180 -8.11 18.22 11.08
CA ARG A 180 -8.71 18.74 9.84
C ARG A 180 -10.14 18.25 9.64
N VAL A 181 -10.38 16.95 9.85
CA VAL A 181 -11.73 16.36 9.78
C VAL A 181 -12.64 17.04 10.80
N ARG A 182 -12.16 17.26 12.02
CA ARG A 182 -12.92 17.97 13.06
C ARG A 182 -13.25 19.40 12.66
N SER A 183 -12.29 20.14 12.10
CA SER A 183 -12.51 21.52 11.63
C SER A 183 -13.50 21.60 10.47
N GLU A 184 -13.39 20.69 9.49
CA GLU A 184 -14.29 20.66 8.33
C GLU A 184 -15.71 20.23 8.73
N VAL A 185 -15.85 19.22 9.59
CA VAL A 185 -17.15 18.79 10.12
C VAL A 185 -17.78 19.88 10.97
N ALA A 186 -17.01 20.61 11.78
CA ALA A 186 -17.52 21.74 12.56
C ALA A 186 -18.02 22.88 11.65
N ALA A 187 -17.25 23.23 10.62
CA ALA A 187 -17.65 24.26 9.64
C ALA A 187 -18.90 23.83 8.84
N ALA A 188 -18.95 22.58 8.39
CA ALA A 188 -20.12 22.02 7.70
C ALA A 188 -21.36 22.00 8.60
N THR A 189 -21.21 21.63 9.88
CA THR A 189 -22.31 21.62 10.85
C THR A 189 -22.84 23.03 11.11
N ALA A 190 -21.97 24.03 11.21
CA ALA A 190 -22.38 25.43 11.34
C ALA A 190 -23.10 25.93 10.08
N GLY A 191 -22.61 25.57 8.89
CA GLY A 191 -23.25 25.89 7.61
C GLY A 191 -24.63 25.26 7.46
N ILE A 192 -24.76 23.97 7.77
CA ILE A 192 -26.04 23.23 7.76
C ILE A 192 -27.01 23.85 8.78
N SER A 193 -26.57 24.18 9.99
CA SER A 193 -27.44 24.82 10.99
C SER A 193 -27.97 26.18 10.52
N GLY A 194 -27.16 26.95 9.80
CA GLY A 194 -27.59 28.21 9.18
C GLY A 194 -28.67 27.99 8.12
N GLN A 195 -28.42 27.08 7.17
CA GLN A 195 -29.39 26.74 6.11
C GLN A 195 -30.70 26.18 6.69
N VAL A 196 -30.62 25.34 7.72
CA VAL A 196 -31.81 24.79 8.39
C VAL A 196 -32.64 25.90 9.01
N ASN A 197 -32.02 26.87 9.70
CA ASN A 197 -32.74 28.00 10.30
C ASN A 197 -33.39 28.93 9.26
N GLU A 198 -32.73 29.13 8.11
CA GLU A 198 -33.28 29.90 7.00
C GLU A 198 -34.52 29.23 6.41
N VAL A 199 -34.43 27.93 6.09
CA VAL A 199 -35.57 27.14 5.62
C VAL A 199 -36.71 27.12 6.65
N LEU A 200 -36.38 27.06 7.95
CA LEU A 200 -37.38 27.09 9.02
C LEU A 200 -38.15 28.42 9.05
N ASN A 201 -37.45 29.54 8.82
CA ASN A 201 -38.08 30.86 8.73
C ASN A 201 -38.96 30.96 7.48
N GLU A 202 -38.50 30.48 6.33
CA GLU A 202 -39.30 30.46 5.10
C GLU A 202 -40.58 29.64 5.29
N VAL A 203 -40.49 28.43 5.84
CA VAL A 203 -41.67 27.57 6.13
C VAL A 203 -42.64 28.29 7.07
N ARG A 204 -42.12 29.00 8.09
CA ARG A 204 -42.97 29.76 9.02
C ARG A 204 -43.71 30.90 8.31
N THR A 205 -43.02 31.64 7.43
CA THR A 205 -43.66 32.73 6.66
C THR A 205 -44.70 32.20 5.67
N ALA A 206 -44.40 31.09 5.00
CA ALA A 206 -45.34 30.41 4.10
C ALA A 206 -46.59 29.91 4.84
N GLN A 207 -46.43 29.35 6.05
CA GLN A 207 -47.56 28.97 6.90
C GLN A 207 -48.43 30.17 7.31
N GLN A 208 -47.81 31.31 7.64
CA GLN A 208 -48.55 32.54 7.95
C GLN A 208 -49.36 33.03 6.74
N GLN A 209 -48.75 33.07 5.55
CA GLN A 209 -49.45 33.44 4.32
C GLN A 209 -50.62 32.49 4.01
N LEU A 210 -50.44 31.18 4.21
CA LEU A 210 -51.53 30.21 4.05
C LEU A 210 -52.67 30.45 5.03
N SER A 211 -52.37 30.78 6.30
CA SER A 211 -53.40 31.10 7.29
C SER A 211 -54.18 32.38 6.95
N GLU A 212 -53.50 33.37 6.37
CA GLU A 212 -54.10 34.61 5.92
C GLU A 212 -55.00 34.39 4.69
N LEU A 213 -54.52 33.60 3.71
CA LEU A 213 -55.31 33.17 2.56
C LEU A 213 -56.54 32.35 2.97
N GLY A 214 -56.41 31.43 3.92
CA GLY A 214 -57.52 30.66 4.48
C GLY A 214 -58.59 31.58 5.09
N SER A 215 -58.17 32.55 5.91
CA SER A 215 -59.06 33.54 6.52
C SER A 215 -59.78 34.40 5.47
N ARG A 216 -59.09 34.80 4.39
CA ARG A 216 -59.70 35.54 3.26
C ARG A 216 -60.73 34.69 2.52
N ILE A 217 -60.41 33.42 2.26
CA ILE A 217 -61.33 32.48 1.60
C ILE A 217 -62.58 32.26 2.45
N ASP A 218 -62.45 32.11 3.77
CA ASP A 218 -63.60 31.96 4.68
C ASP A 218 -64.50 33.21 4.71
N GLN A 219 -63.93 34.41 4.65
CA GLN A 219 -64.69 35.66 4.54
C GLN A 219 -65.45 35.75 3.20
N HIS A 220 -64.80 35.36 2.09
CA HIS A 220 -65.44 35.33 0.77
C HIS A 220 -66.50 34.22 0.66
N GLY A 221 -66.28 33.07 1.29
CA GLY A 221 -67.25 31.97 1.37
C GLY A 221 -68.51 32.35 2.15
N LYS A 222 -68.37 33.10 3.25
CA LYS A 222 -69.51 33.65 4.00
C LYS A 222 -70.29 34.70 3.20
N ARG A 223 -69.62 35.54 2.41
CA ARG A 223 -70.28 36.50 1.50
C ARG A 223 -71.07 35.82 0.37
N LYS A 224 -70.57 34.72 -0.19
CA LYS A 224 -71.32 33.95 -1.21
C LYS A 224 -72.55 33.25 -0.63
N LYS A 225 -72.48 32.75 0.62
CA LYS A 225 -73.66 32.20 1.32
C LYS A 225 -74.71 33.27 1.66
N PHE A 226 -74.32 34.54 1.74
CA PHE A 226 -75.23 35.66 2.00
C PHE A 226 -75.88 36.22 0.71
N LEU A 227 -75.28 35.98 -0.47
CA LEU A 227 -75.79 36.41 -1.78
C LEU A 227 -76.40 35.26 -2.61
N GLY A 228 -76.44 34.04 -2.07
CA GLY A 228 -77.20 32.90 -2.62
C GLY A 228 -78.40 32.62 -1.74
N LEU A 229 -79.51 33.31 -2.00
CA LEU A 229 -80.85 32.89 -1.61
C LEU A 229 -81.34 31.82 -2.61
N PHE A 230 -81.94 30.74 -2.08
CA PHE A 230 -82.65 29.66 -2.78
C PHE A 230 -81.82 28.64 -3.58
#